data_AF-A0A498NM81-F1
#
_entry.id   AF-A0A498NM81-F1
#
_cell.length_a   1.000
_cell.length_b   1.000
_cell.length_c   1.000
_cell.angle_alpha   90.00
_cell.angle_beta   90.00
_cell.angle_gamma   90.00
#
_symmetry.space_group_name_H-M   'P 1'
#
loop_
_entity.id
_entity.type
_entity.pdbx_description
1 polymer ?
#
loop_
_entity_poly.entity_id
_entity_poly.type
_entity_poly.pdbx_seq_one_letter_code
_entity_poly.pdbx_strand_id
1 'polypeptide(L)'
;MDMKYWVTAILSIGRVLGEEGANPNDAGEEMPVQERDLTDGQEECDPLIDGQALGEEADNANDDAEMPDQERDLPNGQEECDLLQGILAQENLEDDPHAQGSSYIAASYVKHLESAGARVVPIRINLTEEEYEKLFNAINGLLLPGGNVDIERSQFTRAAKIFYELAIKANDASDYFPIWGTCQGFQQLTVLTSNKNLLTLTDTKAVALPLTFNPGAQNSRLLKKFPKDVLQSLAEENITSNFHSWSLSMQNYSSNAKLKRFYRVLTTNTDGKKEFISTMEAYRYPFYAVQWHPEKSPFEWIEKAGMVHTLSAIKATFYTAHFFVSEAMKNHHRFSSQSEEEKALIYNYQPVFKGLNSIFLQNYYFD
;
A
#
# COMPACT_ATOMS: atom_id res chain seq x y z
N MET A 1 -20.04 61.10 -7.98
CA MET A 1 -18.73 61.31 -8.62
C MET A 1 -18.46 60.09 -9.48
N ASP A 2 -18.72 60.23 -10.78
CA ASP A 2 -18.32 59.32 -11.86
C ASP A 2 -16.80 59.25 -11.99
N MET A 3 -16.24 58.12 -12.45
CA MET A 3 -15.63 58.08 -13.79
C MET A 3 -15.15 56.68 -14.22
N LYS A 4 -15.49 56.37 -15.47
CA LYS A 4 -15.09 55.25 -16.33
C LYS A 4 -13.64 55.37 -16.87
N TYR A 5 -13.26 54.34 -17.64
CA TYR A 5 -12.18 54.18 -18.65
C TYR A 5 -10.95 53.40 -18.13
N TRP A 6 -10.53 52.27 -18.72
CA TRP A 6 -10.20 52.04 -20.13
C TRP A 6 -10.48 50.62 -20.68
N VAL A 7 -10.39 50.52 -22.02
CA VAL A 7 -10.98 49.58 -22.98
C VAL A 7 -9.89 49.04 -23.94
N THR A 8 -9.89 47.72 -24.26
CA THR A 8 -9.34 46.94 -25.44
C THR A 8 -7.87 47.16 -25.90
N ALA A 9 -7.13 46.32 -26.64
CA ALA A 9 -7.30 45.21 -27.62
C ALA A 9 -5.98 44.36 -27.61
N ILE A 10 -5.78 43.16 -28.20
CA ILE A 10 -5.72 42.78 -29.63
C ILE A 10 -5.61 41.24 -29.76
N LEU A 11 -6.19 40.71 -30.84
CA LEU A 11 -6.23 39.31 -31.33
C LEU A 11 -5.05 38.94 -32.26
N SER A 12 -4.76 37.63 -32.33
CA SER A 12 -4.45 36.80 -33.53
C SER A 12 -3.14 37.01 -34.33
N ILE A 13 -2.37 35.92 -34.48
CA ILE A 13 -1.64 35.56 -35.73
C ILE A 13 -1.67 34.02 -35.95
N GLY A 14 -2.44 33.57 -36.95
CA GLY A 14 -1.97 32.94 -38.21
C GLY A 14 -1.29 31.57 -38.26
N ARG A 15 -1.97 30.59 -38.92
CA ARG A 15 -1.44 29.39 -39.62
C ARG A 15 -0.68 29.73 -40.91
N VAL A 16 0.15 28.79 -41.44
CA VAL A 16 0.29 28.26 -42.85
C VAL A 16 1.52 27.30 -42.90
N LEU A 17 1.39 25.97 -43.06
CA LEU A 17 1.43 25.04 -44.25
C LEU A 17 2.80 24.68 -44.88
N GLY A 18 2.93 23.38 -45.25
CA GLY A 18 3.87 22.75 -46.21
C GLY A 18 4.68 21.57 -45.63
N GLU A 19 4.33 20.28 -45.83
CA GLU A 19 4.67 19.36 -46.97
C GLU A 19 6.20 19.25 -47.21
N GLU A 20 6.89 18.12 -47.39
CA GLU A 20 6.62 16.78 -47.95
C GLU A 20 7.87 15.88 -47.65
N GLY A 21 7.77 14.54 -47.74
CA GLY A 21 8.95 13.67 -47.88
C GLY A 21 8.80 12.23 -47.33
N ALA A 22 8.55 11.27 -48.23
CA ALA A 22 8.36 9.85 -47.97
C ALA A 22 9.64 8.98 -48.19
N ASN A 23 9.85 8.00 -47.29
CA ASN A 23 10.23 6.55 -47.45
C ASN A 23 11.37 6.10 -48.42
N PRO A 24 11.80 4.80 -48.48
CA PRO A 24 12.00 3.68 -47.52
C PRO A 24 13.41 3.03 -47.64
N ASN A 25 13.69 1.99 -46.83
CA ASN A 25 14.47 0.74 -47.13
C ASN A 25 14.38 -0.13 -45.84
N ASP A 26 13.62 -1.21 -45.71
CA ASP A 26 13.52 -2.51 -46.42
C ASP A 26 14.56 -3.57 -46.00
N ALA A 27 14.09 -4.83 -45.99
CA ALA A 27 14.69 -6.11 -45.61
C ALA A 27 14.71 -6.44 -44.09
N GLY A 28 14.26 -7.61 -43.63
CA GLY A 28 13.80 -8.83 -44.28
C GLY A 28 13.87 -9.98 -43.27
N GLU A 29 12.87 -10.85 -43.29
CA GLU A 29 12.76 -12.08 -42.51
C GLU A 29 13.92 -13.06 -42.76
N GLU A 30 14.28 -13.87 -41.75
CA GLU A 30 14.23 -15.34 -41.76
C GLU A 30 14.91 -15.95 -40.52
N MET A 31 14.14 -16.71 -39.74
CA MET A 31 14.66 -17.71 -38.79
C MET A 31 14.61 -19.08 -39.45
N PRO A 32 15.61 -19.96 -39.27
CA PRO A 32 15.42 -21.38 -39.48
C PRO A 32 15.10 -22.08 -38.16
N VAL A 33 14.04 -22.89 -38.23
CA VAL A 33 13.69 -23.98 -37.32
C VAL A 33 14.71 -25.10 -37.48
N GLN A 34 15.17 -25.71 -36.38
CA GLN A 34 15.57 -27.12 -36.35
C GLN A 34 15.09 -27.79 -35.06
N GLU A 35 14.26 -28.82 -35.25
CA GLU A 35 13.83 -29.82 -34.29
C GLU A 35 14.92 -30.90 -34.05
N ARG A 36 14.66 -31.74 -33.02
CA ARG A 36 15.12 -33.13 -32.78
C ARG A 36 16.39 -33.27 -31.92
N ASP A 37 16.52 -34.19 -30.97
CA ASP A 37 15.79 -35.43 -30.66
C ASP A 37 15.90 -35.78 -29.16
N LEU A 38 14.89 -36.52 -28.69
CA LEU A 38 14.88 -37.34 -27.49
C LEU A 38 15.67 -38.63 -27.73
N THR A 39 16.43 -39.11 -26.74
CA THR A 39 16.74 -40.55 -26.60
C THR A 39 16.74 -40.98 -25.15
N ASP A 40 15.96 -42.04 -24.91
CA ASP A 40 15.82 -42.85 -23.71
C ASP A 40 17.12 -43.57 -23.27
N GLY A 41 17.23 -43.73 -21.95
CA GLY A 41 17.37 -45.01 -21.24
C GLY A 41 18.56 -45.94 -21.54
N GLN A 42 19.32 -46.29 -20.50
CA GLN A 42 19.33 -47.66 -19.96
C GLN A 42 20.07 -47.77 -18.61
N GLU A 43 19.49 -48.61 -17.76
CA GLU A 43 19.90 -49.04 -16.42
C GLU A 43 21.14 -49.96 -16.44
N GLU A 44 21.91 -49.96 -15.34
CA GLU A 44 22.55 -51.18 -14.82
C GLU A 44 22.81 -51.06 -13.31
N CYS A 45 22.56 -52.16 -12.59
CA CYS A 45 22.44 -52.26 -11.13
C CYS A 45 23.73 -52.69 -10.40
N ASP A 46 23.88 -52.16 -9.16
CA ASP A 46 24.46 -52.75 -7.91
C ASP A 46 25.95 -53.16 -7.81
N PRO A 47 26.58 -53.17 -6.59
CA PRO A 47 25.97 -53.35 -5.27
C PRO A 47 26.46 -52.48 -4.08
N LEU A 48 25.55 -52.34 -3.09
CA LEU A 48 25.70 -52.31 -1.62
C LEU A 48 27.10 -52.15 -0.99
N ILE A 49 27.33 -51.04 -0.26
CA ILE A 49 28.00 -51.03 1.07
C ILE A 49 27.34 -49.99 1.99
N ASP A 50 27.13 -50.45 3.22
CA ASP A 50 26.49 -49.89 4.42
C ASP A 50 27.09 -48.55 4.91
N GLY A 51 26.24 -47.67 5.48
CA GLY A 51 26.68 -46.39 6.05
C GLY A 51 25.54 -45.42 6.39
N GLN A 52 24.97 -45.60 7.59
CA GLN A 52 23.94 -44.75 8.19
C GLN A 52 24.32 -43.24 8.24
N ALA A 53 23.42 -42.38 7.75
CA ALA A 53 23.19 -41.05 8.31
C ALA A 53 21.78 -40.56 7.97
N LEU A 54 21.09 -40.14 9.02
CA LEU A 54 19.69 -39.74 9.12
C LEU A 54 19.30 -38.60 8.16
N GLY A 55 18.16 -38.77 7.50
CA GLY A 55 17.48 -37.74 6.72
C GLY A 55 16.14 -38.28 6.22
N GLU A 56 15.17 -38.43 7.11
CA GLU A 56 13.79 -38.71 6.70
C GLU A 56 13.21 -37.47 6.02
N GLU A 57 12.95 -37.64 4.72
CA GLU A 57 11.92 -36.93 3.99
C GLU A 57 10.57 -37.17 4.68
N ALA A 58 9.87 -36.09 5.01
CA ALA A 58 8.45 -36.14 5.31
C ALA A 58 7.70 -35.33 4.25
N ASP A 59 7.09 -36.07 3.34
CA ASP A 59 6.00 -35.65 2.49
C ASP A 59 4.83 -35.11 3.31
N ASN A 60 4.20 -34.06 2.77
CA ASN A 60 2.79 -33.70 2.86
C ASN A 60 2.11 -33.67 4.24
N ALA A 61 1.98 -32.47 4.79
CA ALA A 61 0.71 -32.02 5.37
C ALA A 61 0.51 -30.53 5.07
N ASN A 62 -0.54 -30.22 4.30
CA ASN A 62 -1.12 -28.88 4.25
C ASN A 62 -1.69 -28.55 5.64
N ASP A 63 -0.88 -27.93 6.49
CA ASP A 63 -1.38 -27.21 7.66
C ASP A 63 -1.60 -25.75 7.28
N ASP A 64 -2.64 -25.52 6.47
CA ASP A 64 -3.31 -24.22 6.37
C ASP A 64 -4.13 -24.02 7.65
N ALA A 65 -3.45 -23.87 8.78
CA ALA A 65 -4.07 -23.41 10.02
C ALA A 65 -4.28 -21.89 9.90
N GLU A 66 -5.38 -21.51 9.25
CA GLU A 66 -5.94 -20.17 9.35
C GLU A 66 -6.12 -19.84 10.85
N MET A 67 -5.52 -18.74 11.33
CA MET A 67 -5.76 -18.31 12.71
C MET A 67 -7.27 -18.02 12.85
N PRO A 68 -7.96 -18.60 13.86
CA PRO A 68 -9.40 -18.49 13.96
C PRO A 68 -9.81 -17.02 14.11
N ASP A 69 -10.73 -16.59 13.23
CA ASP A 69 -11.43 -15.30 13.27
C ASP A 69 -12.32 -15.31 14.54
N GLN A 70 -11.76 -14.98 15.71
CA GLN A 70 -12.55 -14.76 16.91
C GLN A 70 -13.28 -13.42 16.77
N GLU A 71 -14.50 -13.46 16.24
CA GLU A 71 -15.43 -12.34 16.30
C GLU A 71 -15.74 -12.03 17.78
N ARG A 72 -15.40 -10.82 18.20
CA ARG A 72 -15.84 -10.28 19.49
C ARG A 72 -17.27 -9.80 19.35
N ASP A 73 -18.23 -10.60 19.78
CA ASP A 73 -19.40 -10.05 20.45
C ASP A 73 -18.93 -9.64 21.84
N LEU A 74 -18.62 -8.34 22.04
CA LEU A 74 -18.19 -7.83 23.34
C LEU A 74 -19.31 -8.13 24.36
N PRO A 75 -19.07 -8.96 25.39
CA PRO A 75 -20.05 -9.15 26.45
C PRO A 75 -20.28 -7.81 27.15
N ASN A 76 -21.55 -7.51 27.47
CA ASN A 76 -21.96 -6.32 28.22
C ASN A 76 -21.00 -6.05 29.39
N GLY A 77 -20.20 -4.98 29.30
CA GLY A 77 -19.38 -4.49 30.40
C GLY A 77 -17.85 -4.50 30.23
N GLN A 78 -17.30 -4.89 29.08
CA GLN A 78 -15.90 -4.54 28.75
C GLN A 78 -15.86 -3.10 28.24
N GLU A 79 -15.07 -2.24 28.91
CA GLU A 79 -14.73 -0.91 28.41
C GLU A 79 -14.21 -1.03 26.97
N GLU A 80 -14.78 -0.24 26.08
CA GLU A 80 -14.37 -0.15 24.68
C GLU A 80 -12.86 0.11 24.65
N CYS A 81 -12.06 -0.90 24.26
CA CYS A 81 -10.62 -0.73 24.21
C CYS A 81 -10.32 0.36 23.18
N ASP A 82 -9.73 1.41 23.69
CA ASP A 82 -9.26 2.59 22.99
C ASP A 82 -8.37 2.20 21.78
N LEU A 83 -8.93 2.19 20.56
CA LEU A 83 -8.26 1.70 19.34
C LEU A 83 -7.26 2.73 18.82
N LEU A 84 -5.97 2.44 18.96
CA LEU A 84 -4.86 3.32 18.61
C LEU A 84 -4.15 2.81 17.37
N GLN A 85 -4.24 3.55 16.27
CA GLN A 85 -3.53 3.25 15.03
C GLN A 85 -2.32 4.16 14.86
N GLY A 86 -1.14 3.57 14.68
CA GLY A 86 0.05 4.32 14.32
C GLY A 86 0.01 4.72 12.84
N ILE A 87 0.39 5.95 12.52
CA ILE A 87 0.70 6.34 11.14
C ILE A 87 2.17 6.76 11.08
N LEU A 88 2.94 6.11 10.23
CA LEU A 88 4.36 6.44 10.08
C LEU A 88 4.54 7.78 9.33
N ALA A 89 5.17 8.75 9.99
CA ALA A 89 5.61 9.97 9.34
C ALA A 89 6.71 9.67 8.30
N GLN A 90 6.97 10.61 7.42
CA GLN A 90 8.03 10.51 6.42
C GLN A 90 8.75 11.86 6.29
N GLU A 91 9.95 11.87 5.72
CA GLU A 91 10.69 13.10 5.47
C GLU A 91 9.85 14.14 4.71
N ASN A 92 10.06 15.42 5.04
CA ASN A 92 9.41 16.52 4.35
C ASN A 92 9.66 16.47 2.84
N LEU A 93 8.66 16.88 2.06
CA LEU A 93 8.81 17.03 0.61
C LEU A 93 9.87 18.11 0.33
N GLU A 94 10.82 17.84 -0.58
CA GLU A 94 12.00 18.69 -0.80
C GLU A 94 11.68 20.17 -1.05
N ASP A 95 10.61 20.45 -1.80
CA ASP A 95 10.20 21.80 -2.19
C ASP A 95 8.99 22.32 -1.40
N ASP A 96 8.77 21.85 -0.17
CA ASP A 96 7.66 22.28 0.65
C ASP A 96 7.94 23.61 1.39
N PRO A 97 7.36 24.75 0.96
CA PRO A 97 7.62 26.04 1.61
C PRO A 97 6.95 26.18 2.98
N HIS A 98 6.08 25.24 3.34
CA HIS A 98 5.37 25.19 4.62
C HIS A 98 5.97 24.16 5.57
N ALA A 99 7.03 23.46 5.16
CA ALA A 99 7.67 22.42 5.97
C ALA A 99 8.08 22.96 7.34
N GLN A 100 7.72 22.21 8.37
CA GLN A 100 8.15 22.40 9.74
C GLN A 100 8.80 21.10 10.21
N GLY A 101 9.80 21.20 11.08
CA GLY A 101 10.57 20.06 11.54
C GLY A 101 11.20 19.21 10.43
N SER A 102 11.33 17.90 10.68
CA SER A 102 12.02 16.97 9.79
C SER A 102 11.08 16.04 9.00
N SER A 103 9.82 15.93 9.42
CA SER A 103 8.89 14.95 8.86
C SER A 103 7.44 15.42 8.86
N TYR A 104 6.60 14.76 8.06
CA TYR A 104 5.18 15.05 7.96
C TYR A 104 4.30 13.79 7.85
N ILE A 105 3.02 13.99 8.12
CA ILE A 105 1.92 13.06 7.80
C ILE A 105 0.83 13.87 7.09
N ALA A 106 0.39 13.42 5.91
CA ALA A 106 -0.77 14.03 5.26
C ALA A 106 -2.05 13.78 6.06
N ALA A 107 -2.83 14.83 6.29
CA ALA A 107 -4.00 14.79 7.16
C ALA A 107 -5.11 13.84 6.64
N SER A 108 -5.12 13.53 5.35
CA SER A 108 -6.05 12.56 4.76
C SER A 108 -5.91 11.16 5.35
N TYR A 109 -4.70 10.70 5.69
CA TYR A 109 -4.51 9.40 6.37
C TYR A 109 -5.06 9.40 7.80
N VAL A 110 -4.93 10.52 8.52
CA VAL A 110 -5.52 10.68 9.87
C VAL A 110 -7.04 10.58 9.78
N LYS A 111 -7.65 11.42 8.92
CA LYS A 111 -9.10 11.45 8.69
C LYS A 111 -9.65 10.10 8.22
N HIS A 112 -8.87 9.36 7.43
CA HIS A 112 -9.23 8.02 6.96
C HIS A 112 -9.47 7.06 8.12
N LEU A 113 -8.51 6.95 9.05
CA LEU A 113 -8.62 6.04 10.19
C LEU A 113 -9.67 6.53 11.20
N GLU A 114 -9.73 7.84 11.47
CA GLU A 114 -10.74 8.41 12.37
C GLU A 114 -12.17 8.22 11.85
N SER A 115 -12.38 8.25 10.53
CA SER A 115 -13.70 7.99 9.94
C SER A 115 -14.24 6.58 10.19
N ALA A 116 -13.37 5.65 10.57
CA ALA A 116 -13.70 4.27 10.93
C ALA A 116 -13.65 3.99 12.44
N GLY A 117 -13.49 5.03 13.27
CA GLY A 117 -13.56 4.92 14.73
C GLY A 117 -12.24 4.63 15.45
N ALA A 118 -11.08 4.76 14.78
CA ALA A 118 -9.78 4.69 15.45
C ALA A 118 -9.29 6.08 15.87
N ARG A 119 -8.48 6.13 16.94
CA ARG A 119 -7.65 7.30 17.28
C ARG A 119 -6.25 7.09 16.71
N VAL A 120 -5.57 8.18 16.38
CA VAL A 120 -4.29 8.12 15.65
C VAL A 120 -3.12 8.55 16.54
N VAL A 121 -2.02 7.81 16.43
CA VAL A 121 -0.71 8.13 17.00
C VAL A 121 0.27 8.41 15.85
N PRO A 122 0.81 9.64 15.69
CA PRO A 122 1.87 9.89 14.73
C PRO A 122 3.17 9.22 15.17
N ILE A 123 3.71 8.34 14.32
CA ILE A 123 4.99 7.67 14.55
C ILE A 123 6.08 8.46 13.85
N ARG A 124 6.89 9.18 14.62
CA ARG A 124 8.04 9.96 14.13
C ARG A 124 9.12 9.05 13.55
N ILE A 125 9.96 9.57 12.65
CA ILE A 125 10.99 8.80 11.93
C ILE A 125 12.38 8.79 12.59
N ASN A 126 12.60 9.65 13.58
CA ASN A 126 13.90 9.88 14.24
C ASN A 126 13.99 9.29 15.65
N LEU A 127 13.18 8.27 15.96
CA LEU A 127 13.21 7.59 17.27
C LEU A 127 14.27 6.47 17.32
N THR A 128 14.67 6.13 18.54
CA THR A 128 15.50 4.97 18.85
C THR A 128 14.71 3.66 18.69
N GLU A 129 15.41 2.53 18.59
CA GLU A 129 14.74 1.21 18.47
C GLU A 129 13.90 0.88 19.71
N GLU A 130 14.39 1.24 20.91
CA GLU A 130 13.69 1.06 22.18
C GLU A 130 12.39 1.88 22.24
N GLU A 131 12.41 3.11 21.74
CA GLU A 131 11.21 3.95 21.64
C GLU A 131 10.19 3.40 20.65
N TYR A 132 10.65 2.84 19.51
CA TYR A 132 9.76 2.17 18.57
C TYR A 132 9.15 0.90 19.15
N GLU A 133 9.92 0.10 19.89
CA GLU A 133 9.40 -1.08 20.57
C GLU A 133 8.37 -0.69 21.64
N LYS A 134 8.62 0.38 22.41
CA LYS A 134 7.63 0.92 23.35
C LYS A 134 6.34 1.33 22.64
N LEU A 135 6.44 2.05 21.52
CA LEU A 135 5.27 2.45 20.73
C LEU A 135 4.54 1.26 20.13
N PHE A 136 5.26 0.27 19.58
CA PHE A 136 4.69 -0.95 19.01
C PHE A 136 3.80 -1.69 20.02
N ASN A 137 4.28 -1.85 21.26
CA ASN A 137 3.53 -2.50 22.34
C ASN A 137 2.34 -1.67 22.85
N ALA A 138 2.25 -0.39 22.47
CA ALA A 138 1.22 0.53 22.91
C ALA A 138 0.09 0.76 21.89
N ILE A 139 0.38 0.61 20.59
CA ILE A 139 -0.59 0.79 19.49
C ILE A 139 -1.11 -0.55 18.98
N ASN A 140 -2.27 -0.53 18.33
CA ASN A 140 -2.99 -1.73 17.88
C ASN A 140 -2.78 -2.07 16.40
N GLY A 141 -2.07 -1.24 15.64
CA GLY A 141 -1.78 -1.46 14.23
C GLY A 141 -0.95 -0.32 13.65
N LEU A 142 -0.39 -0.54 12.46
CA LEU A 142 0.43 0.46 11.77
C LEU A 142 -0.01 0.68 10.33
N LEU A 143 -0.22 1.95 9.97
CA LEU A 143 -0.36 2.39 8.59
C LEU A 143 0.95 3.00 8.08
N LEU A 144 1.45 2.45 6.98
CA LEU A 144 2.53 2.99 6.15
C LEU A 144 1.89 3.82 5.01
N PRO A 145 1.93 5.16 5.08
CA PRO A 145 1.31 6.00 4.08
C PRO A 145 2.05 5.96 2.73
N GLY A 146 1.41 6.53 1.71
CA GLY A 146 2.06 6.88 0.46
C GLY A 146 3.01 8.06 0.62
N GLY A 147 3.90 8.25 -0.36
CA GLY A 147 4.99 9.19 -0.26
C GLY A 147 5.94 9.13 -1.46
N ASN A 148 7.09 9.80 -1.34
CA ASN A 148 8.12 9.79 -2.37
C ASN A 148 9.55 9.80 -1.79
N VAL A 149 9.74 9.22 -0.60
CA VAL A 149 11.07 9.10 0.01
C VAL A 149 11.86 7.92 -0.57
N ASP A 150 13.17 7.85 -0.34
CA ASP A 150 13.97 6.72 -0.84
C ASP A 150 13.52 5.39 -0.18
N ILE A 151 13.20 4.37 -0.98
CA ILE A 151 12.62 3.09 -0.51
C ILE A 151 13.62 2.14 0.18
N GLU A 152 14.91 2.47 0.15
CA GLU A 152 15.99 1.66 0.71
C GLU A 152 16.75 2.39 1.83
N ARG A 153 16.79 3.74 1.80
CA ARG A 153 17.71 4.54 2.62
C ARG A 153 17.05 5.60 3.50
N SER A 154 15.76 5.87 3.33
CA SER A 154 15.05 6.85 4.15
C SER A 154 14.92 6.41 5.61
N GLN A 155 14.72 7.37 6.50
CA GLN A 155 14.32 7.11 7.88
C GLN A 155 12.93 6.48 7.95
N PHE A 156 12.02 6.81 7.01
CA PHE A 156 10.78 6.06 6.82
C PHE A 156 11.05 4.57 6.62
N THR A 157 11.98 4.23 5.71
CA THR A 157 12.36 2.82 5.45
C THR A 157 12.93 2.15 6.70
N ARG A 158 13.80 2.84 7.44
CA ARG A 158 14.37 2.34 8.70
C ARG A 158 13.26 2.02 9.71
N ALA A 159 12.37 2.98 9.97
CA ALA A 159 11.29 2.82 10.92
C ALA A 159 10.29 1.73 10.48
N ALA A 160 9.88 1.73 9.22
CA ALA A 160 9.01 0.71 8.65
C ALA A 160 9.60 -0.70 8.79
N LYS A 161 10.91 -0.85 8.60
CA LYS A 161 11.61 -2.13 8.79
C LYS A 161 11.52 -2.62 10.24
N ILE A 162 11.76 -1.73 11.21
CA ILE A 162 11.68 -2.06 12.65
C ILE A 162 10.28 -2.57 13.00
N PHE A 163 9.24 -1.82 12.62
CA PHE A 163 7.84 -2.22 12.87
C PHE A 163 7.46 -3.50 12.13
N TYR A 164 7.91 -3.69 10.90
CA TYR A 164 7.66 -4.92 10.15
C TYR A 164 8.27 -6.14 10.85
N GLU A 165 9.51 -6.05 11.33
CA GLU A 165 10.18 -7.13 12.06
C GLU A 165 9.52 -7.40 13.42
N LEU A 166 9.11 -6.36 14.15
CA LEU A 166 8.34 -6.50 15.39
C LEU A 166 6.99 -7.18 15.14
N ALA A 167 6.27 -6.76 14.10
CA ALA A 167 4.99 -7.35 13.74
C ALA A 167 5.11 -8.82 13.31
N ILE A 168 6.14 -9.20 12.55
CA ILE A 168 6.42 -10.61 12.24
C ILE A 168 6.60 -11.42 13.53
N LYS A 169 7.47 -10.94 14.44
CA LYS A 169 7.76 -11.62 15.72
C LYS A 169 6.51 -11.75 16.59
N ALA A 170 5.73 -10.68 16.72
CA ALA A 170 4.49 -10.67 17.50
C ALA A 170 3.48 -11.68 16.93
N ASN A 171 3.21 -11.63 15.62
CA ASN A 171 2.27 -12.55 14.99
C ASN A 171 2.74 -14.01 15.04
N ASP A 172 4.05 -14.27 14.93
CA ASP A 172 4.62 -15.62 15.16
C ASP A 172 4.41 -16.10 16.60
N ALA A 173 4.38 -15.18 17.56
CA ALA A 173 4.06 -15.43 18.97
C ALA A 173 2.53 -15.37 19.26
N SER A 174 1.67 -15.39 18.24
CA SER A 174 0.21 -15.26 18.35
C SER A 174 -0.29 -13.94 18.95
N ASP A 175 0.53 -12.89 18.88
CA ASP A 175 0.18 -11.52 19.22
C ASP A 175 -0.15 -10.74 17.94
N TYR A 176 -1.44 -10.52 17.70
CA TYR A 176 -1.96 -10.13 16.40
C TYR A 176 -1.68 -8.66 16.08
N PHE A 177 -0.73 -8.35 15.20
CA PHE A 177 -0.43 -6.94 14.86
C PHE A 177 -0.59 -6.66 13.37
N PRO A 178 -1.63 -5.93 12.93
CA PRO A 178 -1.88 -5.64 11.53
C PRO A 178 -1.02 -4.48 11.00
N ILE A 179 -0.58 -4.61 9.74
CA ILE A 179 0.09 -3.54 9.00
C ILE A 179 -0.68 -3.24 7.70
N TRP A 180 -0.93 -1.96 7.45
CA TRP A 180 -1.50 -1.47 6.20
C TRP A 180 -0.48 -0.65 5.41
N GLY A 181 -0.29 -0.95 4.12
CA GLY A 181 0.55 -0.18 3.22
C GLY A 181 -0.24 0.49 2.11
N THR A 182 -0.18 1.82 2.01
CA THR A 182 -0.77 2.58 0.90
C THR A 182 0.32 3.12 -0.02
N CYS A 183 0.24 2.87 -1.32
CA CYS A 183 1.14 3.39 -2.35
C CYS A 183 2.65 3.15 -2.04
N GLN A 184 3.39 4.13 -1.52
CA GLN A 184 4.76 3.90 -1.03
C GLN A 184 4.81 2.86 0.09
N GLY A 185 3.84 2.83 1.01
CA GLY A 185 3.73 1.78 2.01
C GLY A 185 3.54 0.39 1.40
N PHE A 186 2.77 0.28 0.30
CA PHE A 186 2.67 -0.97 -0.46
C PHE A 186 4.05 -1.37 -1.00
N GLN A 187 4.75 -0.43 -1.66
CA GLN A 187 6.08 -0.66 -2.22
C GLN A 187 7.06 -1.09 -1.12
N GLN A 188 7.02 -0.44 0.05
CA GLN A 188 7.87 -0.73 1.18
C GLN A 188 7.69 -2.16 1.66
N LEU A 189 6.45 -2.64 1.81
CA LEU A 189 6.16 -4.02 2.19
C LEU A 189 6.74 -5.04 1.19
N THR A 190 6.70 -4.74 -0.12
CA THR A 190 7.31 -5.61 -1.13
C THR A 190 8.83 -5.68 -1.01
N VAL A 191 9.48 -4.55 -0.72
CA VAL A 191 10.94 -4.47 -0.53
C VAL A 191 11.35 -5.21 0.73
N LEU A 192 10.66 -4.99 1.85
CA LEU A 192 10.95 -5.65 3.13
C LEU A 192 10.78 -7.18 3.04
N THR A 193 9.71 -7.63 2.38
CA THR A 193 9.41 -9.07 2.25
C THR A 193 10.41 -9.78 1.31
N SER A 194 10.74 -9.15 0.18
CA SER A 194 11.63 -9.76 -0.82
C SER A 194 13.11 -9.54 -0.51
N ASN A 195 13.43 -8.53 0.30
CA ASN A 195 14.76 -7.95 0.51
C ASN A 195 15.41 -7.47 -0.79
N LYS A 196 14.61 -6.97 -1.74
CA LYS A 196 15.03 -6.47 -3.06
C LYS A 196 14.08 -5.36 -3.53
N ASN A 197 14.62 -4.36 -4.22
CA ASN A 197 13.79 -3.43 -5.00
C ASN A 197 13.39 -4.09 -6.33
N LEU A 198 12.12 -4.51 -6.42
CA LEU A 198 11.54 -5.17 -7.59
C LEU A 198 10.49 -4.31 -8.30
N LEU A 199 10.49 -3.01 -8.02
CA LEU A 199 9.53 -2.08 -8.61
C LEU A 199 9.87 -1.81 -10.07
N THR A 200 8.83 -1.55 -10.86
CA THR A 200 8.95 -1.23 -12.28
C THR A 200 8.21 0.06 -12.58
N LEU A 201 8.74 0.86 -13.51
CA LEU A 201 8.06 2.06 -13.97
C LEU A 201 6.75 1.72 -14.67
N THR A 202 5.69 2.44 -14.30
CA THR A 202 4.37 2.40 -14.93
C THR A 202 3.84 3.82 -15.16
N ASP A 203 3.00 3.99 -16.17
CA ASP A 203 2.36 5.29 -16.47
C ASP A 203 1.04 5.44 -15.70
N THR A 204 1.16 5.67 -14.39
CA THR A 204 0.02 5.68 -13.45
C THR A 204 0.00 6.92 -12.55
N LYS A 205 0.63 8.00 -13.01
CA LYS A 205 0.62 9.29 -12.34
C LYS A 205 -0.71 9.99 -12.59
N ALA A 206 -1.53 10.10 -11.55
CA ALA A 206 -2.77 10.86 -11.56
C ALA A 206 -3.83 10.30 -12.54
N VAL A 207 -4.10 9.00 -12.43
CA VAL A 207 -5.19 8.31 -13.14
C VAL A 207 -6.14 7.63 -12.16
N ALA A 208 -7.41 7.54 -12.53
CA ALA A 208 -8.39 6.79 -11.76
C ALA A 208 -8.70 5.49 -12.50
N LEU A 209 -8.63 4.37 -11.79
CA LEU A 209 -8.77 3.03 -12.37
C LEU A 209 -9.86 2.22 -11.63
N PRO A 210 -10.52 1.27 -12.32
CA PRO A 210 -11.24 0.20 -11.64
C PRO A 210 -10.23 -0.81 -11.10
N LEU A 211 -10.67 -1.88 -10.44
CA LEU A 211 -9.82 -2.97 -9.97
C LEU A 211 -10.16 -4.25 -10.73
N THR A 212 -9.15 -4.89 -11.32
CA THR A 212 -9.32 -6.22 -11.91
C THR A 212 -9.16 -7.27 -10.81
N PHE A 213 -10.25 -7.90 -10.39
CA PHE A 213 -10.22 -8.89 -9.31
C PHE A 213 -9.65 -10.23 -9.78
N ASN A 214 -8.70 -10.77 -9.02
CA ASN A 214 -8.22 -12.13 -9.22
C ASN A 214 -9.25 -13.18 -8.75
N PRO A 215 -9.20 -14.41 -9.28
CA PRO A 215 -10.05 -15.50 -8.80
C PRO A 215 -9.98 -15.68 -7.28
N GLY A 216 -11.15 -15.72 -6.65
CA GLY A 216 -11.29 -15.89 -5.20
C GLY A 216 -10.94 -14.65 -4.35
N ALA A 217 -10.59 -13.51 -4.95
CA ALA A 217 -10.31 -12.28 -4.22
C ALA A 217 -11.50 -11.81 -3.37
N GLN A 218 -12.74 -12.05 -3.82
CA GLN A 218 -13.94 -11.72 -3.05
C GLN A 218 -14.09 -12.54 -1.76
N ASN A 219 -13.36 -13.65 -1.61
CA ASN A 219 -13.34 -14.48 -0.40
C ASN A 219 -12.13 -14.17 0.50
N SER A 220 -11.33 -13.15 0.17
CA SER A 220 -10.16 -12.75 0.95
C SER A 220 -10.55 -12.11 2.27
N ARG A 221 -9.61 -11.98 3.23
CA ARG A 221 -9.92 -11.31 4.49
C ARG A 221 -10.34 -9.86 4.28
N LEU A 222 -9.60 -9.14 3.43
CA LEU A 222 -9.85 -7.73 3.11
C LEU A 222 -11.22 -7.52 2.44
N LEU A 223 -11.57 -8.33 1.44
CA LEU A 223 -12.71 -8.05 0.57
C LEU A 223 -13.99 -8.80 0.94
N LYS A 224 -13.93 -9.89 1.72
CA LYS A 224 -15.11 -10.75 2.01
C LYS A 224 -16.27 -10.02 2.69
N LYS A 225 -15.96 -8.99 3.51
CA LYS A 225 -16.96 -8.22 4.25
C LYS A 225 -17.40 -6.94 3.52
N PHE A 226 -16.86 -6.65 2.33
CA PHE A 226 -17.28 -5.48 1.56
C PHE A 226 -18.69 -5.72 0.99
N PRO A 227 -19.58 -4.71 1.01
CA PRO A 227 -20.86 -4.82 0.35
C PRO A 227 -20.72 -5.12 -1.15
N LYS A 228 -21.67 -5.88 -1.68
CA LYS A 228 -21.67 -6.27 -3.10
C LYS A 228 -21.68 -5.07 -4.05
N ASP A 229 -22.40 -4.00 -3.70
CA ASP A 229 -22.42 -2.75 -4.51
C ASP A 229 -21.05 -2.06 -4.51
N VAL A 230 -20.34 -2.08 -3.38
CA VAL A 230 -18.97 -1.51 -3.30
C VAL A 230 -17.99 -2.34 -4.12
N LEU A 231 -18.04 -3.67 -4.03
CA LEU A 231 -17.21 -4.56 -4.84
C LEU A 231 -17.49 -4.39 -6.34
N GLN A 232 -18.76 -4.25 -6.72
CA GLN A 232 -19.15 -4.00 -8.10
C GLN A 232 -18.60 -2.65 -8.61
N SER A 233 -18.80 -1.56 -7.86
CA SER A 233 -18.24 -0.26 -8.24
C SER A 233 -16.71 -0.29 -8.34
N LEU A 234 -16.03 -1.00 -7.43
CA LEU A 234 -14.58 -1.20 -7.53
C LEU A 234 -14.18 -1.95 -8.80
N ALA A 235 -14.99 -2.88 -9.30
CA ALA A 235 -14.69 -3.65 -10.51
C ALA A 235 -14.99 -2.89 -11.80
N GLU A 236 -16.01 -2.03 -11.80
CA GLU A 236 -16.61 -1.46 -13.02
C GLU A 236 -16.32 0.04 -13.20
N GLU A 237 -16.07 0.78 -12.12
CA GLU A 237 -15.91 2.23 -12.15
C GLU A 237 -14.46 2.66 -11.92
N ASN A 238 -14.04 3.74 -12.60
CA ASN A 238 -12.74 4.35 -12.39
C ASN A 238 -12.71 5.14 -11.07
N ILE A 239 -12.68 4.45 -9.92
CA ILE A 239 -12.82 5.07 -8.60
C ILE A 239 -11.58 4.95 -7.70
N THR A 240 -10.55 4.21 -8.11
CA THR A 240 -9.31 4.09 -7.34
C THR A 240 -8.26 5.10 -7.80
N SER A 241 -7.88 6.01 -6.91
CA SER A 241 -6.94 7.11 -7.18
C SER A 241 -5.49 6.59 -7.26
N ASN A 242 -4.88 6.62 -8.43
CA ASN A 242 -3.49 6.20 -8.64
C ASN A 242 -2.57 7.42 -8.84
N PHE A 243 -1.55 7.54 -8.00
CA PHE A 243 -0.59 8.64 -7.98
C PHE A 243 0.84 8.14 -7.75
N HIS A 244 1.22 7.05 -8.45
CA HIS A 244 2.54 6.43 -8.34
C HIS A 244 3.25 6.40 -9.70
N SER A 245 4.58 6.26 -9.68
CA SER A 245 5.40 6.05 -10.89
C SER A 245 5.94 4.64 -10.99
N TRP A 246 5.85 3.90 -9.88
CA TRP A 246 6.52 2.64 -9.64
C TRP A 246 5.50 1.67 -9.10
N SER A 247 5.47 0.46 -9.67
CA SER A 247 4.55 -0.59 -9.26
C SER A 247 5.25 -1.93 -9.24
N LEU A 248 4.75 -2.87 -8.44
CA LEU A 248 5.17 -4.27 -8.50
C LEU A 248 4.45 -4.95 -9.68
N SER A 249 5.17 -5.24 -10.75
CA SER A 249 4.60 -5.95 -11.90
C SER A 249 4.25 -7.40 -11.54
N MET A 250 3.22 -7.95 -12.20
CA MET A 250 2.85 -9.37 -12.04
C MET A 250 4.01 -10.30 -12.43
N GLN A 251 4.84 -9.90 -13.40
CA GLN A 251 6.04 -10.63 -13.80
C GLN A 251 7.08 -10.70 -12.66
N ASN A 252 7.41 -9.57 -12.04
CA ASN A 252 8.40 -9.52 -10.95
C ASN A 252 7.91 -10.23 -9.69
N TYR A 253 6.63 -10.07 -9.35
CA TYR A 253 5.99 -10.85 -8.28
C TYR A 253 6.10 -12.35 -8.58
N SER A 254 5.68 -12.78 -9.78
CA SER A 254 5.64 -14.20 -10.15
C SER A 254 7.02 -14.86 -10.18
N SER A 255 8.06 -14.07 -10.46
CA SER A 255 9.45 -14.52 -10.52
C SER A 255 10.14 -14.51 -9.14
N ASN A 256 9.48 -14.01 -8.09
CA ASN A 256 10.03 -13.92 -6.75
C ASN A 256 9.30 -14.88 -5.79
N ALA A 257 9.97 -15.98 -5.42
CA ALA A 257 9.40 -16.99 -4.54
C ALA A 257 9.00 -16.47 -3.14
N LYS A 258 9.70 -15.46 -2.59
CA LYS A 258 9.37 -14.89 -1.29
C LYS A 258 8.04 -14.14 -1.35
N LEU A 259 7.85 -13.28 -2.34
CA LEU A 259 6.60 -12.54 -2.52
C LEU A 259 5.43 -13.48 -2.82
N LYS A 260 5.61 -14.46 -3.70
CA LYS A 260 4.57 -15.46 -4.00
C LYS A 260 4.10 -16.24 -2.79
N ARG A 261 5.04 -16.66 -1.94
CA ARG A 261 4.72 -17.42 -0.72
C ARG A 261 4.09 -16.53 0.35
N PHE A 262 4.44 -15.25 0.38
CA PHE A 262 4.01 -14.36 1.44
C PHE A 262 2.67 -13.69 1.14
N TYR A 263 2.46 -13.18 -0.09
CA TYR A 263 1.29 -12.40 -0.46
C TYR A 263 0.38 -13.12 -1.45
N ARG A 264 -0.92 -13.03 -1.18
CA ARG A 264 -2.00 -13.29 -2.12
C ARG A 264 -2.35 -12.00 -2.87
N VAL A 265 -2.28 -12.04 -4.20
CA VAL A 265 -2.74 -10.92 -5.03
C VAL A 265 -4.26 -10.95 -5.14
N LEU A 266 -4.90 -9.85 -4.73
CA LEU A 266 -6.35 -9.70 -4.75
C LEU A 266 -6.81 -9.00 -6.02
N THR A 267 -6.12 -7.93 -6.41
CA THR A 267 -6.46 -7.19 -7.62
C THR A 267 -5.21 -6.75 -8.37
N THR A 268 -5.36 -6.61 -9.68
CA THR A 268 -4.36 -6.06 -10.59
C THR A 268 -4.92 -4.88 -11.38
N ASN A 269 -4.03 -4.15 -12.02
CA ASN A 269 -4.30 -3.08 -12.95
C ASN A 269 -3.28 -3.09 -14.09
N THR A 270 -3.56 -2.33 -15.15
CA THR A 270 -2.61 -2.12 -16.24
C THR A 270 -2.47 -0.64 -16.59
N ASP A 271 -1.27 -0.23 -16.96
CA ASP A 271 -0.99 1.08 -17.57
C ASP A 271 -1.07 1.04 -19.12
N GLY A 272 -1.64 -0.04 -19.68
CA GLY A 272 -1.68 -0.32 -21.11
C GLY A 272 -0.44 -1.04 -21.65
N LYS A 273 0.62 -1.20 -20.85
CA LYS A 273 1.85 -1.91 -21.24
C LYS A 273 2.22 -3.02 -20.27
N LYS A 274 2.06 -2.78 -18.96
CA LYS A 274 2.42 -3.69 -17.88
C LYS A 274 1.21 -3.92 -16.99
N GLU A 275 1.01 -5.17 -16.61
CA GLU A 275 0.12 -5.53 -15.52
C GLU A 275 0.88 -5.44 -14.19
N PHE A 276 0.26 -4.80 -13.20
CA PHE A 276 0.81 -4.59 -11.87
C PHE A 276 -0.21 -4.90 -10.79
N ILE A 277 0.30 -5.28 -9.61
CA ILE A 277 -0.53 -5.58 -8.44
C ILE A 277 -1.05 -4.27 -7.87
N SER A 278 -2.37 -4.17 -7.68
CA SER A 278 -3.03 -3.01 -7.09
C SER A 278 -3.55 -3.25 -5.68
N THR A 279 -3.84 -4.50 -5.30
CA THR A 279 -4.19 -4.87 -3.93
C THR A 279 -3.70 -6.28 -3.60
N MET A 280 -3.11 -6.46 -2.42
CA MET A 280 -2.67 -7.75 -1.91
C MET A 280 -2.84 -7.86 -0.39
N GLU A 281 -2.95 -9.08 0.10
CA GLU A 281 -2.90 -9.41 1.53
C GLU A 281 -1.92 -10.55 1.76
N ALA A 282 -1.24 -10.59 2.90
CA ALA A 282 -0.36 -11.71 3.22
C ALA A 282 -1.19 -12.97 3.51
N TYR A 283 -0.68 -14.18 3.22
CA TYR A 283 -1.44 -15.40 3.51
C TYR A 283 -1.63 -15.59 5.02
N ARG A 284 -0.52 -15.57 5.78
CA ARG A 284 -0.49 -15.87 7.21
C ARG A 284 -0.56 -14.65 8.13
N TYR A 285 0.06 -13.54 7.72
CA TYR A 285 0.16 -12.33 8.54
C TYR A 285 -0.97 -11.35 8.22
N PRO A 286 -1.41 -10.52 9.18
CA PRO A 286 -2.42 -9.48 8.94
C PRO A 286 -1.83 -8.25 8.24
N PHE A 287 -1.12 -8.47 7.14
CA PHE A 287 -0.47 -7.43 6.35
C PHE A 287 -1.27 -7.21 5.08
N TYR A 288 -1.65 -5.97 4.85
CA TYR A 288 -2.54 -5.54 3.77
C TYR A 288 -1.90 -4.40 3.00
N ALA A 289 -2.06 -4.39 1.69
CA ALA A 289 -1.45 -3.35 0.89
C ALA A 289 -2.29 -2.99 -0.33
N VAL A 290 -2.45 -1.69 -0.56
CA VAL A 290 -3.09 -1.09 -1.74
C VAL A 290 -2.11 -0.15 -2.44
N GLN A 291 -1.94 -0.31 -3.75
CA GLN A 291 -1.07 0.58 -4.53
C GLN A 291 -1.75 1.93 -4.82
N TRP A 292 -3.08 1.95 -4.82
CA TRP A 292 -3.92 3.13 -4.97
C TRP A 292 -4.19 3.80 -3.60
N HIS A 293 -4.78 5.00 -3.63
CA HIS A 293 -4.96 5.86 -2.46
C HIS A 293 -6.44 5.92 -2.02
N PRO A 294 -6.89 5.03 -1.11
CA PRO A 294 -8.26 5.09 -0.61
C PRO A 294 -8.55 6.39 0.17
N GLU A 295 -7.55 7.01 0.80
CA GLU A 295 -7.75 8.18 1.65
C GLU A 295 -8.12 9.46 0.88
N LYS A 296 -7.83 9.52 -0.42
CA LYS A 296 -7.93 10.78 -1.18
C LYS A 296 -9.36 11.22 -1.47
N SER A 297 -10.23 10.29 -1.86
CA SER A 297 -11.57 10.60 -2.38
C SER A 297 -12.44 11.49 -1.49
N PRO A 298 -12.49 11.33 -0.16
CA PRO A 298 -13.24 12.25 0.69
C PRO A 298 -12.43 13.44 1.25
N PHE A 299 -11.09 13.44 1.14
CA PHE A 299 -10.24 14.33 1.95
C PHE A 299 -9.25 15.20 1.18
N GLU A 300 -8.97 14.92 -0.10
CA GLU A 300 -8.02 15.68 -0.92
C GLU A 300 -8.67 16.24 -2.17
N TRP A 301 -8.58 17.54 -2.43
CA TRP A 301 -9.27 18.21 -3.55
C TRP A 301 -8.27 18.77 -4.57
N ILE A 302 -7.43 17.88 -5.11
CA ILE A 302 -6.40 18.25 -6.10
C ILE A 302 -7.04 18.29 -7.50
N GLU A 303 -6.79 19.35 -8.28
CA GLU A 303 -7.23 19.45 -9.67
C GLU A 303 -6.38 18.56 -10.61
N LYS A 304 -6.56 17.24 -10.51
CA LYS A 304 -5.90 16.24 -11.37
C LYS A 304 -6.87 15.16 -11.80
N ALA A 305 -6.69 14.62 -13.01
CA ALA A 305 -7.60 13.66 -13.63
C ALA A 305 -7.82 12.37 -12.80
N GLY A 306 -6.83 11.94 -12.01
CA GLY A 306 -6.94 10.77 -11.14
C GLY A 306 -7.65 11.00 -9.82
N MET A 307 -8.14 12.21 -9.55
CA MET A 307 -8.88 12.52 -8.32
C MET A 307 -10.38 12.29 -8.53
N VAL A 308 -10.99 11.43 -7.71
CA VAL A 308 -12.39 11.02 -7.86
C VAL A 308 -13.16 11.17 -6.56
N HIS A 309 -14.34 11.81 -6.64
CA HIS A 309 -15.19 12.19 -5.50
C HIS A 309 -16.60 11.60 -5.59
N THR A 310 -16.79 10.52 -6.35
CA THR A 310 -18.10 9.86 -6.45
C THR A 310 -18.47 9.20 -5.11
N LEU A 311 -19.77 9.01 -4.88
CA LEU A 311 -20.23 8.31 -3.67
C LEU A 311 -19.70 6.87 -3.58
N SER A 312 -19.52 6.20 -4.72
CA SER A 312 -18.91 4.87 -4.81
C SER A 312 -17.44 4.89 -4.33
N ALA A 313 -16.65 5.87 -4.76
CA ALA A 313 -15.27 6.06 -4.30
C ALA A 313 -15.21 6.34 -2.79
N ILE A 314 -16.08 7.21 -2.28
CA ILE A 314 -16.16 7.53 -0.84
C ILE A 314 -16.56 6.30 -0.01
N LYS A 315 -17.51 5.49 -0.48
CA LYS A 315 -17.86 4.21 0.17
C LYS A 315 -16.65 3.27 0.20
N ALA A 316 -15.92 3.12 -0.91
CA ALA A 316 -14.73 2.29 -0.95
C ALA A 316 -13.68 2.75 0.08
N THR A 317 -13.47 4.06 0.22
CA THR A 317 -12.62 4.64 1.29
C THR A 317 -13.07 4.20 2.67
N PHE A 318 -14.36 4.33 2.99
CA PHE A 318 -14.86 3.94 4.31
C PHE A 318 -14.63 2.45 4.58
N TYR A 319 -14.92 1.57 3.61
CA TYR A 319 -14.80 0.12 3.82
C TYR A 319 -13.34 -0.35 3.94
N THR A 320 -12.37 0.29 3.30
CA THR A 320 -10.94 -0.02 3.54
C THR A 320 -10.51 0.40 4.94
N ALA A 321 -10.92 1.58 5.42
CA ALA A 321 -10.62 2.03 6.78
C ALA A 321 -11.30 1.13 7.83
N HIS A 322 -12.59 0.86 7.65
CA HIS A 322 -13.37 0.01 8.53
C HIS A 322 -12.76 -1.40 8.65
N PHE A 323 -12.37 -2.00 7.53
CA PHE A 323 -11.66 -3.28 7.57
C PHE A 323 -10.38 -3.19 8.40
N PHE A 324 -9.49 -2.24 8.11
CA PHE A 324 -8.20 -2.16 8.81
C PHE A 324 -8.35 -1.85 10.31
N VAL A 325 -9.31 -0.99 10.69
CA VAL A 325 -9.62 -0.73 12.10
C VAL A 325 -10.17 -1.99 12.78
N SER A 326 -10.99 -2.79 12.10
CA SER A 326 -11.47 -4.06 12.63
C SER A 326 -10.38 -5.11 12.82
N GLU A 327 -9.27 -5.03 12.07
CA GLU A 327 -8.10 -5.89 12.29
C GLU A 327 -7.33 -5.48 13.54
N ALA A 328 -7.21 -4.18 13.81
CA ALA A 328 -6.54 -3.68 15.01
C ALA A 328 -7.30 -4.01 16.31
N MET A 329 -8.60 -4.30 16.20
CA MET A 329 -9.41 -4.81 17.31
C MET A 329 -9.00 -6.21 17.79
N LYS A 330 -8.09 -6.90 17.11
CA LYS A 330 -7.73 -8.29 17.41
C LYS A 330 -6.50 -8.45 18.33
N ASN A 331 -5.94 -7.35 18.85
CA ASN A 331 -4.94 -7.37 19.92
C ASN A 331 -5.35 -6.52 21.13
N HIS A 332 -4.53 -6.60 22.17
CA HIS A 332 -4.75 -5.95 23.47
C HIS A 332 -3.65 -4.96 23.86
N HIS A 333 -2.90 -4.48 22.86
CA HIS A 333 -1.89 -3.44 23.05
C HIS A 333 -2.55 -2.16 23.58
N ARG A 334 -1.83 -1.47 24.46
CA ARG A 334 -2.27 -0.21 25.07
C ARG A 334 -1.09 0.50 25.71
N PHE A 335 -1.19 1.81 25.85
CA PHE A 335 -0.23 2.57 26.63
C PHE A 335 -0.23 2.13 28.10
N SER A 336 0.90 2.34 28.77
CA SER A 336 1.06 2.00 30.19
C SER A 336 0.20 2.85 31.12
N SER A 337 -0.18 4.05 30.67
CA SER A 337 -1.06 4.98 31.38
C SER A 337 -1.79 5.90 30.42
N GLN A 338 -2.95 6.40 30.85
CA GLN A 338 -3.73 7.39 30.11
C GLN A 338 -2.92 8.66 29.82
N SER A 339 -2.04 9.10 30.73
CA SER A 339 -1.21 10.29 30.50
C SER A 339 -0.17 10.11 29.39
N GLU A 340 0.37 8.89 29.21
CA GLU A 340 1.25 8.61 28.08
C GLU A 340 0.48 8.58 26.77
N GLU A 341 -0.71 7.97 26.79
CA GLU A 341 -1.60 7.93 25.62
C GLU A 341 -2.01 9.33 25.19
N GLU A 342 -2.53 10.15 26.10
CA GLU A 342 -2.97 11.51 25.84
C GLU A 342 -1.89 12.35 25.18
N LYS A 343 -0.61 12.17 25.55
CA LYS A 343 0.53 12.88 24.96
C LYS A 343 0.94 12.35 23.59
N ALA A 344 0.64 11.09 23.30
CA ALA A 344 1.01 10.43 22.05
C ALA A 344 0.00 10.70 20.93
N LEU A 345 -1.24 11.08 21.25
CA LEU A 345 -2.31 11.26 20.26
C LEU A 345 -2.05 12.41 19.28
N ILE A 346 -2.56 12.24 18.05
CA ILE A 346 -2.53 13.27 16.99
C ILE A 346 -3.22 14.58 17.40
N TYR A 347 -4.10 14.55 18.40
CA TYR A 347 -4.82 15.71 18.93
C TYR A 347 -3.91 16.78 19.54
N ASN A 348 -2.67 16.44 19.88
CA ASN A 348 -1.67 17.41 20.34
C ASN A 348 -1.00 18.20 19.22
N TYR A 349 -1.33 17.89 17.96
CA TYR A 349 -0.70 18.47 16.78
C TYR A 349 -1.72 19.24 15.95
N GLN A 350 -1.29 20.33 15.31
CA GLN A 350 -2.14 21.15 14.45
C GLN A 350 -1.70 20.98 13.00
N PRO A 351 -2.61 20.61 12.07
CA PRO A 351 -2.26 20.52 10.66
C PRO A 351 -2.13 21.90 10.04
N VAL A 352 -1.15 22.06 9.16
CA VAL A 352 -0.92 23.28 8.38
C VAL A 352 -1.65 23.17 7.05
N PHE A 353 -2.44 24.18 6.69
CA PHE A 353 -3.04 24.29 5.37
C PHE A 353 -1.97 24.64 4.33
N LYS A 354 -1.92 23.84 3.25
CA LYS A 354 -0.88 23.88 2.23
C LYS A 354 -1.28 24.59 0.94
N GLY A 355 -2.52 25.07 0.87
CA GLY A 355 -3.10 25.65 -0.34
C GLY A 355 -3.80 24.61 -1.21
N LEU A 356 -4.72 25.08 -2.06
CA LEU A 356 -5.52 24.25 -2.97
C LEU A 356 -4.71 23.60 -4.10
N ASN A 357 -3.53 24.17 -4.40
CA ASN A 357 -2.62 23.65 -5.43
C ASN A 357 -1.68 22.56 -4.90
N SER A 358 -1.71 22.28 -3.59
CA SER A 358 -0.86 21.26 -3.00
C SER A 358 -1.40 19.85 -3.26
N ILE A 359 -0.50 18.86 -3.29
CA ILE A 359 -0.89 17.45 -3.40
C ILE A 359 -1.54 16.89 -2.13
N PHE A 360 -1.40 17.60 -1.02
CA PHE A 360 -2.08 17.35 0.24
C PHE A 360 -2.58 18.69 0.77
N LEU A 361 -3.88 18.84 0.99
CA LEU A 361 -4.45 20.11 1.46
C LEU A 361 -3.92 20.51 2.84
N GLN A 362 -3.65 19.51 3.67
CA GLN A 362 -3.20 19.69 5.04
C GLN A 362 -2.15 18.64 5.39
N ASN A 363 -1.07 19.10 6.03
CA ASN A 363 -0.02 18.24 6.58
C ASN A 363 0.14 18.52 8.07
N TYR A 364 0.30 17.47 8.86
CA TYR A 364 0.90 17.54 10.19
C TYR A 364 2.40 17.46 10.04
N TYR A 365 3.14 18.28 10.79
CA TYR A 365 4.60 18.31 10.78
C TYR A 365 5.18 17.95 12.14
N PHE A 366 6.36 17.33 12.14
CA PHE A 366 7.02 16.81 13.33
C PHE A 366 8.54 16.99 13.23
N ASP A 367 9.17 17.39 14.34
CA ASP A 367 10.63 17.54 14.45
C ASP A 367 11.41 16.23 14.44
#